data_AF-A0A539DJK5-F1
#
_entry.id   AF-A0A539DJK5-F1
#
_cell.length_a   1.000
_cell.length_b   1.000
_cell.length_c   1.000
_cell.angle_alpha   90.00
_cell.angle_beta   90.00
_cell.angle_gamma   90.00
#
_symmetry.space_group_name_H-M   'P 1'
#
loop_
_entity.id
_entity.type
_entity.pdbx_description
1 polymer ?
#
loop_
_entity_poly.entity_id
_entity_poly.type
_entity_poly.pdbx_seq_one_letter_code
_entity_poly.pdbx_strand_id
1 'polypeptide(L)'
;EACAFRVYEYDAGAGVSEKWATPLPECSGFLSATAFDFEGDGAVEVLTHDDCFVYVLDGTTGAEHMRLSAPHATWTEFVSLADVDGDLSADIFFSAHDVWNGAPPLNLGKCGYGAADDGLRHGVFTYSDPDGAWMPTRRIWNQQAYHITNVRADGTLPKPESDSWGAMGYNNYRVAAQGKAVGYGADLVVSLSASLVGFCPGEVELVARVENQGIVGAPDGVKLTFRDASGKEIGSAKTTKKLAPGGSEMVTLTVPIEGKQSYSVEVDTDTGAGAVVECVEDNNAGAVHEVTCQRLVE
;
A
#
# COMPACT_ATOMS: atom_id res chain seq x y z
N GLU A 1 25.89 15.04 21.49
CA GLU A 1 26.20 14.02 22.50
C GLU A 1 25.31 12.80 22.23
N ALA A 2 25.72 11.59 22.64
CA ALA A 2 24.83 10.44 22.51
C ALA A 2 23.52 10.73 23.25
N CYS A 3 22.40 10.54 22.58
CA CYS A 3 21.08 10.85 23.12
C CYS A 3 20.13 9.67 22.91
N ALA A 4 18.85 9.83 23.23
CA ALA A 4 17.86 8.80 23.00
C ALA A 4 16.54 9.41 22.57
N PHE A 5 15.90 8.78 21.59
CA PHE A 5 14.48 8.97 21.33
C PHE A 5 13.68 8.20 22.37
N ARG A 6 12.73 8.85 23.03
CA ARG A 6 11.99 8.27 24.16
C ARG A 6 10.50 8.40 23.91
N VAL A 7 9.78 7.30 24.11
CA VAL A 7 8.32 7.28 24.06
C VAL A 7 7.76 7.12 25.45
N TYR A 8 6.72 7.91 25.72
CA TYR A 8 6.02 7.92 26.98
C TYR A 8 4.55 7.64 26.76
N GLU A 9 3.94 6.96 27.72
CA GLU A 9 2.50 6.79 27.83
C GLU A 9 1.99 7.71 28.93
N TYR A 10 0.84 8.32 28.69
CA TYR A 10 0.11 9.07 29.70
C TYR A 10 -1.19 8.34 30.04
N ASP A 11 -1.36 8.06 31.32
CA ASP A 11 -2.59 7.51 31.88
C ASP A 11 -3.24 8.53 32.82
N ALA A 12 -4.55 8.73 32.65
CA ALA A 12 -5.34 9.64 33.45
C ALA A 12 -5.48 9.12 34.89
N GLY A 13 -4.59 9.57 35.77
CA GLY A 13 -4.56 9.22 37.19
C GLY A 13 -3.26 8.55 37.62
N ALA A 14 -2.58 7.85 36.71
CA ALA A 14 -1.24 7.31 36.95
C ALA A 14 -0.10 8.22 36.46
N GLY A 15 -0.39 9.21 35.61
CA GLY A 15 0.60 10.19 35.14
C GLY A 15 1.34 9.72 33.88
N VAL A 16 2.58 10.19 33.70
CA VAL A 16 3.42 9.88 32.54
C VAL A 16 4.44 8.80 32.92
N SER A 17 4.54 7.74 32.11
CA SER A 17 5.54 6.68 32.26
C SER A 17 6.29 6.44 30.95
N GLU A 18 7.61 6.23 31.03
CA GLU A 18 8.41 5.82 29.86
C GLU A 18 8.02 4.41 29.42
N LYS A 19 7.77 4.24 28.11
CA LYS A 19 7.50 2.94 27.48
C LYS A 19 8.81 2.29 27.05
N TRP A 20 9.61 3.04 26.30
CA TRP A 20 10.89 2.59 25.78
C TRP A 20 11.76 3.77 25.35
N ALA A 21 13.04 3.49 25.13
CA ALA A 21 14.03 4.45 24.66
C ALA A 21 14.98 3.79 23.65
N THR A 22 15.21 4.47 22.53
CA THR A 22 16.14 4.04 21.48
C THR A 22 17.35 4.98 21.48
N PRO A 23 18.57 4.46 21.73
CA PRO A 23 19.78 5.27 21.67
C PRO A 23 20.02 5.80 20.25
N LEU A 24 20.35 7.09 20.14
CA LEU A 24 20.72 7.74 18.89
C LEU A 24 22.19 8.20 18.96
N PRO A 25 23.00 7.91 17.92
CA PRO A 25 24.40 8.34 17.80
C PRO A 25 24.63 9.83 18.08
N GLU A 26 23.77 10.69 17.54
CA GLU A 26 23.87 12.14 17.73
C GLU A 26 22.52 12.82 17.50
N CYS A 27 22.14 13.76 18.37
CA CYS A 27 21.03 14.66 18.07
C CYS A 27 21.28 16.07 18.60
N SER A 28 20.74 17.08 17.91
CA SER A 28 20.70 18.46 18.43
C SER A 28 19.68 18.71 19.53
N GLY A 29 18.80 17.74 19.81
CA GLY A 29 17.69 17.87 20.75
C GLY A 29 16.39 18.40 20.13
N PHE A 30 16.40 18.75 18.83
CA PHE A 30 15.19 19.06 18.08
C PHE A 30 14.82 17.89 17.17
N LEU A 31 14.10 16.93 17.77
CA LEU A 31 13.63 15.74 17.08
C LEU A 31 12.12 15.86 16.84
N SER A 32 11.69 15.42 15.67
CA SER A 32 10.28 15.22 15.37
C SER A 32 10.02 13.74 15.12
N ALA A 33 8.81 13.31 15.49
CA ALA A 33 8.32 11.98 15.18
C ALA A 33 7.10 12.09 14.28
N THR A 34 7.04 11.14 13.36
CA THR A 34 5.87 10.77 12.56
C THR A 34 5.61 9.29 12.81
N ALA A 35 4.37 8.83 12.66
CA ALA A 35 4.07 7.41 12.74
C ALA A 35 3.19 6.93 11.58
N PHE A 36 3.34 5.66 11.23
CA PHE A 36 2.56 4.97 10.21
C PHE A 36 2.70 3.47 10.43
N ASP A 37 1.63 2.73 10.23
CA ASP A 37 1.64 1.25 10.26
C ASP A 37 1.89 0.79 8.82
N PHE A 38 3.13 0.39 8.54
CA PHE A 38 3.59 0.04 7.19
C PHE A 38 3.10 -1.33 6.74
N GLU A 39 2.88 -2.25 7.67
CA GLU A 39 2.53 -3.65 7.42
C GLU A 39 1.03 -3.93 7.50
N GLY A 40 0.25 -3.00 8.06
CA GLY A 40 -1.20 -3.12 8.23
C GLY A 40 -1.60 -4.03 9.39
N ASP A 41 -0.71 -4.27 10.35
CA ASP A 41 -0.96 -5.18 11.47
C ASP A 41 -1.58 -4.48 12.70
N GLY A 42 -1.76 -3.15 12.61
CA GLY A 42 -2.34 -2.30 13.64
C GLY A 42 -1.34 -1.80 14.69
N ALA A 43 -0.08 -2.26 14.67
CA ALA A 43 1.02 -1.60 15.34
C ALA A 43 1.61 -0.53 14.41
N VAL A 44 1.91 0.65 14.94
CA VAL A 44 2.51 1.73 14.14
C VAL A 44 4.01 1.75 14.30
N GLU A 45 4.74 1.92 13.21
CA GLU A 45 6.15 2.27 13.26
C GLU A 45 6.29 3.76 13.54
N VAL A 46 7.34 4.10 14.28
CA VAL A 46 7.72 5.47 14.58
C VAL A 46 8.91 5.86 13.72
N LEU A 47 8.71 6.89 12.91
CA LEU A 47 9.76 7.52 12.13
C LEU A 47 10.29 8.71 12.90
N THR A 48 11.60 8.69 13.16
CA THR A 48 12.32 9.81 13.77
C THR A 48 13.62 10.04 13.02
N HIS A 49 14.26 11.17 13.26
CA HIS A 49 15.56 11.46 12.69
C HIS A 49 16.56 11.81 13.78
N ASP A 50 17.84 11.69 13.47
CA ASP A 50 18.99 12.19 14.23
C ASP A 50 19.93 12.89 13.23
N ASP A 51 21.05 13.49 13.67
CA ASP A 51 21.96 14.26 12.77
C ASP A 51 22.51 13.45 11.57
N CYS A 52 22.32 12.14 11.55
CA CYS A 52 22.95 11.19 10.66
C CYS A 52 21.95 10.40 9.80
N PHE A 53 20.81 10.01 10.37
CA PHE A 53 19.87 9.06 9.79
C PHE A 53 18.41 9.43 10.08
N VAL A 54 17.53 8.99 9.18
CA VAL A 54 16.12 8.71 9.50
C VAL A 54 16.02 7.26 9.96
N TYR A 55 15.32 7.02 11.05
CA TYR A 55 15.06 5.69 11.60
C TYR A 55 13.59 5.36 11.44
N VAL A 56 13.31 4.10 11.12
CA VAL A 56 12.00 3.48 11.26
C VAL A 56 12.10 2.49 12.40
N LEU A 57 11.36 2.78 13.47
CA LEU A 57 11.40 2.07 14.74
C LEU A 57 10.08 1.35 14.99
N ASP A 58 10.16 0.14 15.53
CA ASP A 58 9.01 -0.56 16.09
C ASP A 58 8.30 0.32 17.14
N GLY A 59 7.00 0.61 16.99
CA GLY A 59 6.30 1.49 17.93
C GLY A 59 6.06 0.88 19.31
N THR A 60 6.16 -0.44 19.44
CA THR A 60 5.95 -1.16 20.71
C THR A 60 7.25 -1.27 21.50
N THR A 61 8.37 -1.53 20.83
CA THR A 61 9.65 -1.85 21.49
C THR A 61 10.75 -0.80 21.25
N GLY A 62 10.62 0.05 20.25
CA GLY A 62 11.67 0.98 19.81
C GLY A 62 12.83 0.32 19.08
N ALA A 63 12.67 -0.92 18.61
CA ALA A 63 13.69 -1.63 17.86
C ALA A 63 13.82 -1.03 16.45
N GLU A 64 15.04 -0.87 15.95
CA GLU A 64 15.29 -0.39 14.58
C GLU A 64 14.87 -1.47 13.57
N HIS A 65 13.90 -1.16 12.71
CA HIS A 65 13.55 -1.98 11.55
C HIS A 65 14.46 -1.64 10.38
N MET A 66 14.63 -0.34 10.11
CA MET A 66 15.53 0.18 9.10
C MET A 66 15.99 1.60 9.43
N ARG A 67 17.02 2.04 8.71
CA ARG A 67 17.48 3.42 8.72
C ARG A 67 17.93 3.88 7.34
N LEU A 68 17.84 5.18 7.10
CA LEU A 68 18.18 5.83 5.84
C LEU A 68 19.16 6.97 6.11
N SER A 69 20.26 7.05 5.35
CA SER A 69 21.22 8.15 5.49
C SER A 69 20.52 9.50 5.34
N ALA A 70 20.63 10.36 6.34
CA ALA A 70 20.00 11.67 6.33
C ALA A 70 20.88 12.66 7.09
N PRO A 71 22.12 12.93 6.64
CA PRO A 71 22.96 13.92 7.30
C PRO A 71 22.22 15.25 7.39
N HIS A 72 22.24 15.89 8.55
CA HIS A 72 21.75 17.26 8.72
C HIS A 72 22.28 17.89 10.00
N ALA A 73 22.16 19.20 10.12
CA ALA A 73 22.52 19.94 11.34
C ALA A 73 21.36 20.06 12.35
N THR A 74 20.24 19.36 12.09
CA THR A 74 19.02 19.16 12.92
C THR A 74 18.46 20.46 13.52
N TRP A 75 17.34 20.94 12.94
CA TRP A 75 16.57 22.09 13.39
C TRP A 75 15.07 21.79 13.52
N THR A 76 14.31 21.77 12.44
CA THR A 76 12.84 21.51 12.42
C THR A 76 12.44 20.57 11.29
N GLU A 77 13.43 19.90 10.70
CA GLU A 77 13.22 18.85 9.72
C GLU A 77 12.32 17.78 10.34
N PHE A 78 11.53 17.16 9.49
CA PHE A 78 10.65 16.09 9.90
C PHE A 78 10.49 15.12 8.74
N VAL A 79 10.20 13.88 9.08
CA VAL A 79 9.92 12.84 8.09
C VAL A 79 8.45 12.90 7.77
N SER A 80 8.12 13.06 6.49
CA SER A 80 6.74 13.03 6.00
C SER A 80 6.45 11.70 5.33
N LEU A 81 5.18 11.33 5.31
CA LEU A 81 4.69 10.15 4.62
C LEU A 81 3.53 10.52 3.71
N ALA A 82 3.58 10.09 2.46
CA ALA A 82 2.51 10.27 1.48
C ALA A 82 2.70 9.25 0.35
N ASP A 83 1.63 8.97 -0.39
CA ASP A 83 1.72 8.31 -1.70
C ASP A 83 2.10 9.38 -2.74
N VAL A 84 3.39 9.49 -3.04
CA VAL A 84 3.96 10.57 -3.85
C VAL A 84 3.76 10.29 -5.33
N ASP A 85 3.94 9.05 -5.79
CA ASP A 85 3.88 8.69 -7.20
C ASP A 85 2.50 8.19 -7.67
N GLY A 86 1.59 7.88 -6.75
CA GLY A 86 0.22 7.48 -7.02
C GLY A 86 0.04 5.97 -7.21
N ASP A 87 0.97 5.14 -6.73
CA ASP A 87 0.91 3.68 -6.85
C ASP A 87 0.12 2.98 -5.72
N LEU A 88 -0.45 3.77 -4.80
CA LEU A 88 -1.15 3.30 -3.60
C LEU A 88 -0.26 2.58 -2.58
N SER A 89 1.05 2.79 -2.62
CA SER A 89 1.99 2.47 -1.54
C SER A 89 2.35 3.75 -0.79
N ALA A 90 2.69 3.64 0.49
CA ALA A 90 3.29 4.76 1.20
C ALA A 90 4.71 5.03 0.68
N ASP A 91 5.12 6.30 0.72
CA ASP A 91 6.49 6.72 0.53
C ASP A 91 6.99 7.55 1.72
N ILE A 92 8.25 7.32 2.09
CA ILE A 92 8.96 8.12 3.08
C ILE A 92 9.62 9.30 2.37
N PHE A 93 9.36 10.51 2.86
CA PHE A 93 9.90 11.75 2.30
C PHE A 93 10.67 12.54 3.37
N PHE A 94 11.89 12.95 3.05
CA PHE A 94 12.71 13.78 3.94
C PHE A 94 13.78 14.58 3.20
N SER A 95 14.32 15.58 3.88
CA SER A 95 15.47 16.35 3.42
C SER A 95 16.75 15.86 4.09
N ALA A 96 17.87 15.97 3.37
CA ALA A 96 19.21 15.83 3.93
C ALA A 96 20.08 17.02 3.49
N HIS A 97 21.13 17.29 4.25
CA HIS A 97 22.08 18.36 4.00
C HIS A 97 23.45 18.05 4.63
N ASP A 98 24.49 18.13 3.81
CA ASP A 98 25.88 17.79 4.17
C ASP A 98 26.78 19.03 4.32
N VAL A 99 26.19 20.22 4.44
CA VAL A 99 26.88 21.48 4.69
C VAL A 99 26.25 22.21 5.89
N TRP A 100 26.98 23.08 6.56
CA TRP A 100 26.48 23.98 7.59
C TRP A 100 27.43 25.16 7.64
N ASN A 101 26.92 26.35 7.29
CA ASN A 101 27.71 27.58 7.23
C ASN A 101 29.02 27.45 6.41
N GLY A 102 28.97 26.71 5.30
CA GLY A 102 30.13 26.48 4.42
C GLY A 102 31.13 25.42 4.91
N ALA A 103 30.85 24.71 6.00
CA ALA A 103 31.63 23.58 6.49
C ALA A 103 30.76 22.31 6.54
N PRO A 104 31.31 21.09 6.58
CA PRO A 104 30.52 19.90 6.86
C PRO A 104 29.80 20.02 8.22
N PRO A 105 28.56 19.49 8.39
CA PRO A 105 27.83 19.51 9.65
C PRO A 105 28.71 19.01 10.79
N LEU A 106 28.56 19.66 11.95
CA LEU A 106 29.46 19.53 13.11
C LEU A 106 29.64 18.11 13.64
N ASN A 107 28.81 17.15 13.23
CA ASN A 107 28.78 15.81 13.81
C ASN A 107 28.95 14.66 12.81
N LEU A 108 29.24 14.92 11.52
CA LEU A 108 29.34 13.85 10.52
C LEU A 108 30.38 12.78 10.84
N GLY A 109 31.48 13.15 11.50
CA GLY A 109 32.50 12.20 11.94
C GLY A 109 32.02 11.16 12.96
N LYS A 110 30.84 11.37 13.56
CA LYS A 110 30.22 10.44 14.53
C LYS A 110 29.15 9.55 13.90
N CYS A 111 28.71 9.83 12.69
CA CYS A 111 27.64 9.09 12.04
C CYS A 111 28.03 7.65 11.70
N GLY A 112 29.33 7.34 11.57
CA GLY A 112 29.80 5.98 11.41
C GLY A 112 29.19 5.26 10.21
N TYR A 113 28.91 5.98 9.11
CA TYR A 113 28.30 5.44 7.90
C TYR A 113 29.03 4.18 7.43
N GLY A 114 28.29 3.09 7.36
CA GLY A 114 28.76 1.80 6.88
C GLY A 114 28.69 1.69 5.36
N ALA A 115 29.16 0.55 4.83
CA ALA A 115 29.16 0.30 3.38
C ALA A 115 27.75 0.20 2.76
N ALA A 116 26.73 -0.04 3.58
CA ALA A 116 25.33 -0.10 3.14
C ALA A 116 24.61 1.25 3.20
N ASP A 117 25.24 2.27 3.80
CA ASP A 117 24.66 3.59 3.97
C ASP A 117 25.03 4.48 2.77
N ASP A 118 24.08 5.26 2.24
CA ASP A 118 24.36 6.23 1.16
C ASP A 118 25.35 7.35 1.56
N GLY A 119 25.69 7.46 2.85
CA GLY A 119 26.65 8.42 3.37
C GLY A 119 26.21 9.88 3.28
N LEU A 120 27.18 10.76 2.98
CA LEU A 120 26.95 12.20 2.85
C LEU A 120 26.15 12.54 1.61
N ARG A 121 25.10 13.35 1.79
CA ARG A 121 24.20 13.77 0.72
C ARG A 121 23.43 15.03 1.09
N HIS A 122 22.91 15.72 0.08
CA HIS A 122 22.06 16.89 0.26
C HIS A 122 20.91 16.90 -0.75
N GLY A 123 19.78 17.47 -0.36
CA GLY A 123 18.59 17.59 -1.19
C GLY A 123 17.36 17.01 -0.52
N VAL A 124 16.42 16.58 -1.35
CA VAL A 124 15.15 15.98 -0.94
C VAL A 124 15.10 14.57 -1.48
N PHE A 125 14.73 13.62 -0.63
CA PHE A 125 14.76 12.20 -0.92
C PHE A 125 13.39 11.59 -0.64
N THR A 126 13.01 10.68 -1.52
CA THR A 126 11.82 9.84 -1.40
C THR A 126 12.25 8.39 -1.44
N TYR A 127 11.68 7.57 -0.56
CA TYR A 127 11.90 6.13 -0.50
C TYR A 127 10.57 5.42 -0.55
N SER A 128 10.52 4.40 -1.38
CA SER A 128 9.36 3.54 -1.63
C SER A 128 9.77 2.10 -1.39
N ASP A 129 8.85 1.25 -0.99
CA ASP A 129 9.09 -0.19 -1.00
C ASP A 129 9.16 -0.70 -2.46
N PRO A 130 10.24 -1.39 -2.88
CA PRO A 130 10.40 -1.81 -4.27
C PRO A 130 9.37 -2.85 -4.72
N ASP A 131 8.72 -3.54 -3.79
CA ASP A 131 7.68 -4.54 -4.07
C ASP A 131 6.26 -3.97 -3.89
N GLY A 132 6.11 -2.71 -3.47
CA GLY A 132 4.82 -2.06 -3.19
C GLY A 132 4.11 -2.66 -1.98
N ALA A 133 4.86 -3.17 -1.00
CA ALA A 133 4.32 -3.87 0.16
C ALA A 133 3.82 -2.93 1.28
N TRP A 134 4.25 -1.67 1.29
CA TRP A 134 3.85 -0.72 2.34
C TRP A 134 2.38 -0.31 2.19
N MET A 135 1.71 -0.20 3.33
CA MET A 135 0.29 0.11 3.37
C MET A 135 -0.06 1.41 2.62
N PRO A 136 -1.22 1.46 1.95
CA PRO A 136 -1.66 2.65 1.25
C PRO A 136 -1.87 3.85 2.17
N THR A 137 -1.46 5.02 1.72
CA THR A 137 -1.68 6.29 2.42
C THR A 137 -2.20 7.35 1.45
N ARG A 138 -2.63 8.49 1.98
CA ARG A 138 -3.07 9.62 1.14
C ARG A 138 -1.87 10.27 0.46
N ARG A 139 -2.11 10.83 -0.72
CA ARG A 139 -1.15 11.67 -1.47
C ARG A 139 -0.93 13.07 -0.86
N ILE A 140 -1.13 13.24 0.45
CA ILE A 140 -1.14 14.56 1.08
C ILE A 140 -0.60 14.58 2.51
N TRP A 141 0.41 15.43 2.68
CA TRP A 141 0.90 15.94 3.95
C TRP A 141 1.15 17.44 3.79
N ASN A 142 0.18 18.28 4.15
CA ASN A 142 0.17 19.69 3.74
C ASN A 142 0.89 20.66 4.71
N GLN A 143 1.25 20.22 5.91
CA GLN A 143 1.86 21.08 6.95
C GLN A 143 2.61 20.27 8.00
N GLN A 144 3.54 20.90 8.73
CA GLN A 144 4.28 20.25 9.84
C GLN A 144 3.34 19.78 10.98
N ALA A 145 2.29 20.53 11.25
CA ALA A 145 1.25 20.25 12.23
C ALA A 145 0.15 19.32 11.66
N TYR A 146 0.54 18.29 10.91
CA TYR A 146 -0.42 17.41 10.23
C TYR A 146 -1.20 16.56 11.22
N HIS A 147 -2.48 16.41 10.91
CA HIS A 147 -3.42 15.51 11.57
C HIS A 147 -4.55 15.28 10.60
N ILE A 148 -5.12 14.08 10.57
CA ILE A 148 -5.88 13.63 9.40
C ILE A 148 -7.06 14.55 9.03
N THR A 149 -7.69 15.18 10.03
CA THR A 149 -8.83 16.09 9.88
C THR A 149 -8.50 17.46 9.28
N ASN A 150 -7.23 17.87 9.23
CA ASN A 150 -6.85 19.23 8.86
C ASN A 150 -6.96 19.53 7.35
N VAL A 151 -6.91 18.48 6.52
CA VAL A 151 -6.91 18.58 5.07
C VAL A 151 -7.60 17.36 4.45
N ARG A 152 -8.41 17.57 3.41
CA ARG A 152 -9.02 16.48 2.63
C ARG A 152 -8.02 15.91 1.62
N ALA A 153 -8.31 14.72 1.10
CA ALA A 153 -7.46 14.08 0.08
C ALA A 153 -7.32 14.92 -1.21
N ASP A 154 -8.31 15.76 -1.53
CA ASP A 154 -8.29 16.69 -2.68
C ASP A 154 -7.55 18.01 -2.40
N GLY A 155 -6.92 18.15 -1.22
CA GLY A 155 -6.23 19.36 -0.80
C GLY A 155 -7.13 20.48 -0.28
N THR A 156 -8.46 20.31 -0.29
CA THR A 156 -9.36 21.31 0.28
C THR A 156 -9.34 21.25 1.81
N LEU A 157 -9.49 22.41 2.45
CA LEU A 157 -9.56 22.51 3.90
C LEU A 157 -11.01 22.30 4.39
N PRO A 158 -11.25 21.44 5.38
CA PRO A 158 -12.55 21.35 6.05
C PRO A 158 -12.96 22.66 6.74
N LYS A 159 -14.26 22.98 6.69
CA LYS A 159 -14.83 24.21 7.28
C LYS A 159 -16.22 23.92 7.88
N PRO A 160 -16.38 23.93 9.22
CA PRO A 160 -15.29 23.94 10.21
C PRO A 160 -14.43 22.67 10.08
N GLU A 161 -13.21 22.72 10.62
CA GLU A 161 -12.43 21.51 10.83
C GLU A 161 -13.08 20.68 11.94
N SER A 162 -13.20 19.37 11.76
CA SER A 162 -13.63 18.46 12.81
C SER A 162 -12.52 18.25 13.83
N ASP A 163 -12.87 18.13 15.11
CA ASP A 163 -11.91 17.83 16.18
C ASP A 163 -11.23 16.47 15.93
N SER A 164 -9.90 16.47 15.77
CA SER A 164 -9.13 15.21 15.62
C SER A 164 -9.27 14.30 16.84
N TRP A 165 -9.38 14.85 18.05
CA TRP A 165 -9.56 14.11 19.30
C TRP A 165 -11.02 13.73 19.60
N GLY A 166 -11.98 14.18 18.78
CA GLY A 166 -13.40 13.93 18.99
C GLY A 166 -13.82 12.52 18.58
N ALA A 167 -15.07 12.15 18.90
CA ALA A 167 -15.64 10.83 18.57
C ALA A 167 -15.65 10.48 17.07
N MET A 168 -15.55 11.49 16.20
CA MET A 168 -15.50 11.35 14.74
C MET A 168 -14.10 11.57 14.17
N GLY A 169 -13.11 11.84 15.03
CA GLY A 169 -11.72 12.06 14.66
C GLY A 169 -10.89 10.78 14.77
N TYR A 170 -9.56 10.94 14.68
CA TYR A 170 -8.61 9.84 14.66
C TYR A 170 -7.79 9.74 15.96
N ASN A 171 -7.92 10.74 16.83
CA ASN A 171 -7.17 10.90 18.07
C ASN A 171 -5.65 10.69 17.90
N ASN A 172 -5.11 11.24 16.82
CA ASN A 172 -3.71 11.11 16.45
C ASN A 172 -3.14 12.45 15.97
N TYR A 173 -1.81 12.51 15.89
CA TYR A 173 -1.08 13.71 15.47
C TYR A 173 0.23 13.30 14.78
N ARG A 174 0.52 13.88 13.61
CA ARG A 174 1.61 13.46 12.71
C ARG A 174 1.61 11.95 12.44
N VAL A 175 0.41 11.42 12.23
CA VAL A 175 0.21 10.05 11.75
C VAL A 175 -0.33 10.13 10.34
N ALA A 176 0.34 9.50 9.39
CA ALA A 176 -0.17 9.41 8.03
C ALA A 176 -1.46 8.58 8.03
N ALA A 177 -2.46 9.03 7.27
CA ALA A 177 -3.74 8.34 7.21
C ALA A 177 -3.61 7.06 6.39
N GLN A 178 -3.68 5.91 7.04
CA GLN A 178 -4.06 4.68 6.33
C GLN A 178 -5.45 4.91 5.73
N GLY A 179 -5.58 4.74 4.43
CA GLY A 179 -6.86 4.91 3.74
C GLY A 179 -7.95 4.08 4.45
N LYS A 180 -9.12 4.66 4.67
CA LYS A 180 -10.28 3.92 5.20
C LYS A 180 -10.92 3.13 4.05
N ALA A 181 -10.22 2.12 3.55
CA ALA A 181 -10.78 1.16 2.62
C ALA A 181 -11.50 0.08 3.42
N VAL A 182 -12.71 -0.26 3.00
CA VAL A 182 -13.45 -1.38 3.54
C VAL A 182 -12.76 -2.63 3.01
N GLY A 183 -12.06 -3.37 3.87
CA GLY A 183 -11.22 -4.51 3.50
C GLY A 183 -9.88 -4.09 2.91
N TYR A 184 -8.79 -4.51 3.54
CA TYR A 184 -7.44 -4.37 2.98
C TYR A 184 -7.19 -5.62 2.12
N GLY A 185 -7.00 -5.45 0.82
CA GLY A 185 -6.80 -6.57 -0.10
C GLY A 185 -6.93 -6.19 -1.57
N ALA A 186 -6.66 -7.16 -2.44
CA ALA A 186 -7.08 -7.09 -3.83
C ALA A 186 -8.62 -7.19 -3.91
N ASP A 187 -9.21 -6.91 -5.07
CA ASP A 187 -10.63 -7.16 -5.33
C ASP A 187 -10.75 -7.71 -6.75
N LEU A 188 -10.72 -9.02 -6.91
CA LEU A 188 -10.70 -9.67 -8.21
C LEU A 188 -12.12 -9.88 -8.71
N VAL A 189 -12.55 -8.97 -9.58
CA VAL A 189 -13.80 -9.15 -10.33
C VAL A 189 -13.51 -9.74 -11.70
N VAL A 190 -14.46 -10.53 -12.21
CA VAL A 190 -14.35 -11.12 -13.55
C VAL A 190 -15.61 -10.89 -14.36
N SER A 191 -15.43 -10.46 -15.61
CA SER A 191 -16.51 -10.44 -16.61
C SER A 191 -16.22 -11.46 -17.71
N LEU A 192 -17.27 -12.10 -18.22
CA LEU A 192 -17.16 -13.15 -19.22
C LEU A 192 -17.84 -12.74 -20.52
N SER A 193 -17.16 -12.97 -21.64
CA SER A 193 -17.71 -12.84 -22.98
C SER A 193 -17.33 -14.04 -23.84
N ALA A 194 -18.00 -14.23 -24.98
CA ALA A 194 -17.68 -15.28 -25.94
C ALA A 194 -17.33 -14.66 -27.29
N SER A 195 -16.11 -14.91 -27.76
CA SER A 195 -15.67 -14.58 -29.10
C SER A 195 -16.08 -15.69 -30.06
N LEU A 196 -16.82 -15.30 -31.11
CA LEU A 196 -17.29 -16.19 -32.18
C LEU A 196 -16.33 -16.19 -33.39
N VAL A 197 -15.35 -15.29 -33.41
CA VAL A 197 -14.48 -15.04 -34.56
C VAL A 197 -13.42 -16.12 -34.65
N GLY A 198 -13.41 -16.87 -35.75
CA GLY A 198 -12.35 -17.86 -36.05
C GLY A 198 -12.53 -19.25 -35.43
N PHE A 199 -13.51 -19.43 -34.54
CA PHE A 199 -13.76 -20.71 -33.83
C PHE A 199 -15.12 -21.35 -34.21
N CYS A 200 -16.12 -20.54 -34.54
CA CYS A 200 -17.40 -21.05 -35.03
C CYS A 200 -17.23 -21.81 -36.36
N PRO A 201 -18.05 -22.86 -36.63
CA PRO A 201 -19.22 -23.27 -35.85
C PRO A 201 -18.95 -24.35 -34.78
N GLY A 202 -17.73 -24.87 -34.66
CA GLY A 202 -17.43 -25.99 -33.77
C GLY A 202 -17.04 -25.59 -32.35
N GLU A 203 -16.44 -24.42 -32.19
CA GLU A 203 -15.89 -23.95 -30.92
C GLU A 203 -16.21 -22.46 -30.70
N VAL A 204 -16.09 -22.02 -29.45
CA VAL A 204 -16.08 -20.60 -29.07
C VAL A 204 -14.90 -20.34 -28.14
N GLU A 205 -14.35 -19.14 -28.21
CA GLU A 205 -13.36 -18.69 -27.25
C GLU A 205 -14.06 -17.89 -26.15
N LEU A 206 -14.06 -18.43 -24.93
CA LEU A 206 -14.50 -17.70 -23.75
C LEU A 206 -13.39 -16.73 -23.35
N VAL A 207 -13.73 -15.46 -23.22
CA VAL A 207 -12.80 -14.38 -22.86
C VAL A 207 -13.23 -13.82 -21.51
N ALA A 208 -12.47 -14.18 -20.47
CA ALA A 208 -12.63 -13.67 -19.12
C ALA A 208 -11.72 -12.45 -18.93
N ARG A 209 -12.32 -11.29 -18.63
CA ARG A 209 -11.60 -10.09 -18.22
C ARG A 209 -11.55 -10.06 -16.70
N VAL A 210 -10.37 -10.31 -16.14
CA VAL A 210 -10.09 -10.19 -14.70
C VAL A 210 -9.61 -8.78 -14.41
N GLU A 211 -10.22 -8.12 -13.44
CA GLU A 211 -9.84 -6.78 -12.99
C GLU A 211 -9.56 -6.81 -11.50
N ASN A 212 -8.53 -6.09 -11.05
CA ASN A 212 -8.32 -5.82 -9.64
C ASN A 212 -8.94 -4.45 -9.30
N GLN A 213 -10.10 -4.43 -8.65
CA GLN A 213 -10.78 -3.22 -8.16
C GLN A 213 -10.31 -2.81 -6.75
N GLY A 214 -9.41 -3.58 -6.15
CA GLY A 214 -8.92 -3.40 -4.80
C GLY A 214 -7.76 -2.41 -4.75
N ILE A 215 -7.20 -2.27 -3.54
CA ILE A 215 -6.12 -1.32 -3.25
C ILE A 215 -4.77 -2.00 -3.07
N VAL A 216 -4.74 -3.34 -2.98
CA VAL A 216 -3.51 -4.15 -2.96
C VAL A 216 -3.38 -4.88 -4.30
N GLY A 217 -2.16 -5.03 -4.80
CA GLY A 217 -1.90 -5.80 -6.02
C GLY A 217 -2.18 -7.31 -5.84
N ALA A 218 -2.75 -7.94 -6.85
CA ALA A 218 -2.90 -9.40 -6.90
C ALA A 218 -1.69 -10.06 -7.60
N PRO A 219 -1.24 -11.24 -7.14
CA PRO A 219 -0.14 -11.98 -7.76
C PRO A 219 -0.52 -12.47 -9.18
N ASP A 220 0.47 -12.97 -9.92
CA ASP A 220 0.21 -13.78 -11.11
C ASP A 220 -0.22 -15.20 -10.73
N GLY A 221 -0.67 -15.99 -11.71
CA GLY A 221 -1.01 -17.39 -11.48
C GLY A 221 -2.34 -17.65 -10.76
N VAL A 222 -3.17 -16.62 -10.56
CA VAL A 222 -4.51 -16.73 -9.94
C VAL A 222 -5.42 -17.55 -10.84
N LYS A 223 -6.10 -18.54 -10.26
CA LYS A 223 -6.85 -19.55 -11.00
C LYS A 223 -8.26 -19.12 -11.34
N LEU A 224 -8.64 -19.31 -12.61
CA LEU A 224 -9.99 -19.17 -13.12
C LEU A 224 -10.58 -20.56 -13.38
N THR A 225 -11.81 -20.79 -12.95
CA THR A 225 -12.58 -22.02 -13.26
C THR A 225 -13.79 -21.68 -14.11
N PHE A 226 -13.90 -22.31 -15.28
CA PHE A 226 -15.00 -22.14 -16.21
C PHE A 226 -16.00 -23.29 -16.07
N ARG A 227 -17.30 -22.98 -16.10
CA ARG A 227 -18.39 -23.94 -15.96
C ARG A 227 -19.43 -23.79 -17.06
N ASP A 228 -20.10 -24.89 -17.39
CA ASP A 228 -21.29 -24.90 -18.25
C ASP A 228 -22.57 -24.51 -17.48
N ALA A 229 -23.70 -24.45 -18.18
CA ALA A 229 -25.00 -24.09 -17.60
C ALA A 229 -25.49 -25.05 -16.49
N SER A 230 -24.93 -26.25 -16.37
CA SER A 230 -25.23 -27.19 -15.29
C SER A 230 -24.36 -26.99 -14.04
N GLY A 231 -23.37 -26.08 -14.12
CA GLY A 231 -22.35 -25.87 -13.08
C GLY A 231 -21.17 -26.84 -13.17
N LYS A 232 -21.13 -27.71 -14.19
CA LYS A 232 -20.02 -28.63 -14.41
C LYS A 232 -18.81 -27.86 -14.90
N GLU A 233 -17.64 -28.12 -14.31
CA GLU A 233 -16.37 -27.58 -14.76
C GLU A 233 -16.03 -28.10 -16.17
N ILE A 234 -15.72 -27.16 -17.07
CA ILE A 234 -15.36 -27.43 -18.46
C ILE A 234 -13.90 -27.09 -18.77
N GLY A 235 -13.25 -26.33 -17.90
CA GLY A 235 -11.83 -26.03 -17.98
C GLY A 235 -11.39 -25.01 -16.94
N SER A 236 -10.08 -24.79 -16.86
CA SER A 236 -9.46 -23.82 -15.96
C SER A 236 -8.33 -23.09 -16.67
N ALA A 237 -8.06 -21.85 -16.25
CA ALA A 237 -6.92 -21.06 -16.71
C ALA A 237 -6.30 -20.30 -15.54
N LYS A 238 -5.22 -19.55 -15.79
CA LYS A 238 -4.55 -18.73 -14.77
C LYS A 238 -4.19 -17.36 -15.34
N THR A 239 -4.15 -16.33 -14.49
CA THR A 239 -3.52 -15.04 -14.83
C THR A 239 -2.02 -15.25 -15.09
N THR A 240 -1.45 -14.46 -15.98
CA THR A 240 -0.04 -14.55 -16.39
C THR A 240 0.81 -13.38 -15.93
N LYS A 241 0.17 -12.33 -15.41
CA LYS A 241 0.83 -11.15 -14.87
C LYS A 241 0.22 -10.76 -13.52
N LYS A 242 1.02 -10.07 -12.71
CA LYS A 242 0.55 -9.37 -11.52
C LYS A 242 -0.48 -8.30 -11.93
N LEU A 243 -1.53 -8.14 -11.12
CA LEU A 243 -2.55 -7.12 -11.33
C LEU A 243 -2.43 -6.06 -10.23
N ALA A 244 -1.77 -4.94 -10.56
CA ALA A 244 -1.80 -3.74 -9.73
C ALA A 244 -3.25 -3.24 -9.52
N PRO A 245 -3.50 -2.38 -8.52
CA PRO A 245 -4.80 -1.71 -8.37
C PRO A 245 -5.30 -1.06 -9.67
N GLY A 246 -6.55 -1.34 -10.04
CA GLY A 246 -7.15 -0.92 -11.33
C GLY A 246 -6.61 -1.67 -12.57
N GLY A 247 -5.65 -2.57 -12.37
CA GLY A 247 -5.07 -3.41 -13.40
C GLY A 247 -6.02 -4.49 -13.88
N SER A 248 -5.80 -5.00 -15.10
CA SER A 248 -6.63 -6.05 -15.66
C SER A 248 -5.92 -6.93 -16.68
N GLU A 249 -6.40 -8.16 -16.84
CA GLU A 249 -5.91 -9.17 -17.79
C GLU A 249 -7.07 -9.85 -18.51
N MET A 250 -6.86 -10.20 -19.78
CA MET A 250 -7.77 -11.08 -20.53
C MET A 250 -7.21 -12.50 -20.49
N VAL A 251 -7.99 -13.42 -19.94
CA VAL A 251 -7.68 -14.86 -19.87
C VAL A 251 -8.70 -15.60 -20.72
N THR A 252 -8.24 -16.49 -21.61
CA THR A 252 -9.12 -17.17 -22.57
C THR A 252 -9.17 -18.68 -22.39
N LEU A 253 -10.30 -19.27 -22.77
CA LEU A 253 -10.51 -20.72 -22.84
C LEU A 253 -11.36 -21.07 -24.08
N THR A 254 -10.81 -21.87 -24.98
CA THR A 254 -11.56 -22.39 -26.13
C THR A 254 -12.34 -23.64 -25.73
N VAL A 255 -13.64 -23.66 -26.03
CA VAL A 255 -14.54 -24.78 -25.72
C VAL A 255 -15.40 -25.17 -26.92
N PRO A 256 -15.72 -26.46 -27.09
CA PRO A 256 -16.67 -26.88 -28.10
C PRO A 256 -18.07 -26.31 -27.79
N ILE A 257 -18.82 -25.98 -28.83
CA ILE A 257 -20.19 -25.50 -28.71
C ILE A 257 -21.15 -26.28 -29.59
N GLU A 258 -22.27 -26.71 -29.02
CA GLU A 258 -23.39 -27.27 -29.74
C GLU A 258 -24.69 -26.61 -29.27
N GLY A 259 -25.44 -26.06 -30.22
CA GLY A 259 -26.68 -25.35 -29.93
C GLY A 259 -26.47 -24.06 -29.13
N LYS A 260 -27.47 -23.73 -28.31
CA LYS A 260 -27.47 -22.55 -27.43
C LYS A 260 -26.90 -22.95 -26.07
N GLN A 261 -25.83 -22.28 -25.65
CA GLN A 261 -25.14 -22.57 -24.39
C GLN A 261 -25.01 -21.32 -23.52
N SER A 262 -24.81 -21.53 -22.22
CA SER A 262 -24.43 -20.48 -21.27
C SER A 262 -23.22 -20.96 -20.48
N TYR A 263 -22.36 -20.03 -20.09
CA TYR A 263 -21.12 -20.31 -19.39
C TYR A 263 -20.96 -19.35 -18.22
N SER A 264 -20.30 -19.82 -17.16
CA SER A 264 -19.84 -18.97 -16.06
C SER A 264 -18.35 -19.17 -15.82
N VAL A 265 -17.74 -18.16 -15.21
CA VAL A 265 -16.36 -18.19 -14.76
C VAL A 265 -16.31 -17.64 -13.35
N GLU A 266 -15.42 -18.20 -12.55
CA GLU A 266 -15.11 -17.74 -11.21
C GLU A 266 -13.59 -17.61 -11.11
N VAL A 267 -13.11 -16.46 -10.63
CA VAL A 267 -11.70 -16.20 -10.36
C VAL A 267 -11.39 -16.52 -8.90
N ASP A 268 -10.12 -16.78 -8.61
CA ASP A 268 -9.61 -17.16 -7.29
C ASP A 268 -10.22 -18.44 -6.67
N THR A 269 -10.38 -19.47 -7.51
CA THR A 269 -11.09 -20.72 -7.16
C THR A 269 -10.26 -21.80 -6.46
N ASP A 270 -9.23 -21.42 -5.71
CA ASP A 270 -8.47 -22.38 -4.88
C ASP A 270 -9.10 -22.47 -3.48
N THR A 271 -9.09 -23.67 -2.88
CA THR A 271 -10.02 -24.11 -1.82
C THR A 271 -10.22 -23.13 -0.65
N GLY A 272 -11.48 -22.84 -0.31
CA GLY A 272 -11.84 -22.08 0.90
C GLY A 272 -12.25 -20.65 0.58
N ALA A 273 -11.60 -19.68 1.23
CA ALA A 273 -11.80 -18.25 1.04
C ALA A 273 -10.81 -17.68 0.00
N GLY A 274 -10.65 -18.36 -1.14
CA GLY A 274 -9.68 -17.96 -2.16
C GLY A 274 -8.21 -18.27 -1.83
N ALA A 275 -7.33 -18.11 -2.82
CA ALA A 275 -5.87 -18.09 -2.63
C ALA A 275 -5.32 -16.66 -2.50
N VAL A 276 -6.08 -15.66 -2.93
CA VAL A 276 -5.80 -14.24 -2.76
C VAL A 276 -6.70 -13.72 -1.64
N VAL A 277 -6.13 -12.95 -0.72
CA VAL A 277 -6.96 -12.27 0.30
C VAL A 277 -7.58 -11.04 -0.37
N GLU A 278 -8.90 -11.05 -0.50
CA GLU A 278 -9.67 -10.02 -1.16
C GLU A 278 -10.44 -9.15 -0.16
N CYS A 279 -10.67 -7.89 -0.51
CA CYS A 279 -11.51 -7.00 0.30
C CYS A 279 -13.01 -7.32 0.11
N VAL A 280 -13.38 -7.95 -1.00
CA VAL A 280 -14.73 -8.42 -1.32
C VAL A 280 -14.66 -9.83 -1.92
N GLU A 281 -14.75 -10.85 -1.07
CA GLU A 281 -14.60 -12.27 -1.45
C GLU A 281 -15.82 -12.86 -2.21
N ASP A 282 -16.91 -12.10 -2.39
CA ASP A 282 -18.18 -12.60 -2.93
C ASP A 282 -18.55 -12.04 -4.31
N ASN A 283 -17.63 -11.35 -4.99
CA ASN A 283 -17.85 -10.73 -6.31
C ASN A 283 -16.99 -11.34 -7.44
N ASN A 284 -16.36 -12.50 -7.21
CA ASN A 284 -15.43 -13.19 -8.11
C ASN A 284 -16.06 -13.93 -9.29
N ALA A 285 -17.35 -13.71 -9.58
CA ALA A 285 -18.10 -14.50 -10.56
C ALA A 285 -18.63 -13.68 -11.75
N GLY A 286 -18.49 -14.23 -12.95
CA GLY A 286 -18.99 -13.66 -14.21
C GLY A 286 -19.69 -14.71 -15.07
N ALA A 287 -20.62 -14.28 -15.93
CA ALA A 287 -21.35 -15.19 -16.80
C ALA A 287 -21.66 -14.57 -18.17
N VAL A 288 -21.78 -15.45 -19.17
CA VAL A 288 -22.30 -15.13 -20.50
C VAL A 288 -23.41 -16.12 -20.83
N HIS A 289 -24.53 -15.59 -21.33
CA HIS A 289 -25.73 -16.37 -21.61
C HIS A 289 -26.01 -16.42 -23.11
N GLU A 290 -26.74 -17.45 -23.51
CA GLU A 290 -27.34 -17.52 -24.85
C GLU A 290 -26.33 -17.50 -26.02
N VAL A 291 -25.11 -17.99 -25.78
CA VAL A 291 -24.06 -18.10 -26.80
C VAL A 291 -24.50 -19.11 -27.86
N THR A 292 -24.42 -18.72 -29.13
CA THR A 292 -24.74 -19.57 -30.28
C THR A 292 -23.79 -19.27 -31.43
N CYS A 293 -23.25 -20.32 -32.05
CA CYS A 293 -22.64 -20.18 -33.37
C CYS A 293 -23.75 -20.21 -34.42
N GLN A 294 -24.07 -19.05 -35.00
CA GLN A 294 -24.88 -19.02 -36.21
C GLN A 294 -24.01 -19.30 -37.42
N ARG A 295 -24.41 -20.29 -38.22
CA ARG A 295 -23.87 -20.47 -39.56
C ARG A 295 -24.46 -19.35 -40.40
N LEU A 296 -23.64 -18.40 -40.88
CA LEU A 296 -24.07 -17.48 -41.92
C LEU A 296 -24.46 -18.36 -43.13
N VAL A 297 -25.76 -18.44 -43.38
CA VAL A 297 -26.28 -19.08 -44.59
C VAL A 297 -26.14 -18.03 -45.68
N GLU A 298 -25.27 -18.29 -46.66
CA GLU A 298 -25.27 -17.56 -47.94
C GLU A 298 -26.56 -17.84 -48.73
#